data_AF-A0A212FFQ2-F1
#
_entry.id   AF-A0A212FFQ2-F1
#
_cell.length_a   1.000
_cell.length_b   1.000
_cell.length_c   1.000
_cell.angle_alpha   90.00
_cell.angle_beta   90.00
_cell.angle_gamma   90.00
#
_symmetry.space_group_name_H-M   'P 1'
#
loop_
_entity.id
_entity.type
_entity.pdbx_description
1 polymer ?
#
loop_
_entity_poly.entity_id
_entity_poly.type
_entity_poly.pdbx_seq_one_letter_code
_entity_poly.pdbx_strand_id
1 'polypeptide(L)'
;MAHDQYDAFCMSRRFDRWSQTTPAPLTDYAARAKPLHASPVFPYDEHINQRLAIWQGDISTLEVDAITNTTDETLTECNSVSERIMQVAGPDLKEEIITRGLG
;
A
#
# COMPACT_ATOMS: atom_id res chain seq x y z
N MET A 1 -23.80 3.43 -24.34
CA MET A 1 -23.53 4.00 -23.02
C MET A 1 -22.78 2.98 -22.15
N ALA A 2 -21.58 2.55 -22.56
CA ALA A 2 -20.80 1.54 -21.83
C ALA A 2 -19.30 1.68 -22.13
N HIS A 3 -18.76 2.91 -22.09
CA HIS A 3 -17.34 3.15 -22.41
C HIS A 3 -16.59 4.12 -21.49
N ASP A 4 -17.22 4.71 -20.47
CA ASP A 4 -16.58 5.76 -19.65
C ASP A 4 -16.21 5.33 -18.21
N GLN A 5 -16.39 4.07 -17.82
CA GLN A 5 -16.26 3.67 -16.41
C GLN A 5 -14.93 2.99 -16.04
N TYR A 6 -14.01 2.79 -16.99
CA TYR A 6 -12.71 2.14 -16.74
C TYR A 6 -11.51 3.10 -16.67
N ASP A 7 -11.71 4.41 -16.86
CA ASP A 7 -10.63 5.42 -16.91
C ASP A 7 -10.13 5.90 -15.53
N ALA A 8 -10.51 5.24 -14.44
CA ALA A 8 -10.15 5.65 -13.08
C ALA A 8 -8.98 4.88 -12.44
N PHE A 9 -8.27 4.04 -13.20
CA PHE A 9 -6.97 3.54 -12.74
C PHE A 9 -5.92 4.63 -12.93
N CYS A 10 -5.14 4.92 -11.89
CA CYS A 10 -4.06 5.91 -11.95
C CYS A 10 -2.87 5.36 -12.78
N MET A 11 -3.06 5.16 -14.09
CA MET A 11 -2.06 4.57 -15.01
C MET A 11 -0.76 5.39 -15.15
N SER A 12 -0.66 6.58 -14.55
CA SER A 12 0.47 7.49 -14.79
C SER A 12 1.16 8.07 -13.56
N ARG A 13 0.73 7.75 -12.33
CA ARG A 13 1.41 8.29 -11.15
C ARG A 13 2.67 7.48 -10.84
N ARG A 14 3.79 7.93 -11.38
CA ARG A 14 5.12 7.57 -10.86
C ARG A 14 5.17 7.99 -9.39
N PHE A 15 5.26 7.01 -8.49
CA PHE A 15 5.58 7.30 -7.09
C PHE A 15 7.01 7.83 -7.02
N ASP A 16 7.21 8.89 -6.24
CA ASP A 16 8.56 9.31 -5.89
C ASP A 16 9.20 8.17 -5.08
N ARG A 17 10.32 7.65 -5.59
CA ARG A 17 11.11 6.66 -4.87
C ARG A 17 11.66 7.30 -3.60
N TRP A 18 11.93 6.50 -2.58
CA TRP A 18 12.50 7.01 -1.33
C TRP A 18 13.81 7.77 -1.57
N SER A 19 14.65 7.33 -2.53
CA SER A 19 15.87 8.06 -2.94
C SER A 19 15.61 9.43 -3.59
N GLN A 20 14.40 9.70 -4.06
CA GLN A 20 13.97 10.94 -4.71
C GLN A 20 13.21 11.86 -3.75
N THR A 21 12.76 11.34 -2.61
CA THR A 21 12.01 12.13 -1.63
C THR A 21 12.93 13.09 -0.88
N THR A 22 12.40 14.28 -0.53
CA THR A 22 13.10 15.17 0.38
C THR A 22 13.20 14.48 1.75
N PRO A 23 14.37 14.45 2.40
CA PRO A 23 14.50 13.85 3.71
C PRO A 23 13.45 14.43 4.66
N ALA A 24 12.69 13.55 5.31
CA ALA A 24 11.76 13.97 6.33
C ALA A 24 12.53 14.79 7.40
N PRO A 25 11.92 15.84 7.96
CA PRO A 25 12.50 16.52 9.11
C PRO A 25 12.86 15.46 10.15
N LEU A 26 14.04 15.57 10.77
CA LEU A 26 14.37 14.71 11.90
C LEU A 26 13.25 14.85 12.92
N THR A 27 12.43 13.81 13.03
CA THR A 27 11.34 13.80 13.99
C THR A 27 12.00 13.82 15.36
N ASP A 28 11.73 14.86 16.14
CA ASP A 28 12.22 14.98 17.52
C ASP A 28 11.47 13.99 18.42
N TYR A 29 11.75 12.70 18.23
CA TYR A 29 11.39 11.66 19.17
C TYR A 29 12.28 11.70 20.42
N ALA A 30 13.29 12.58 20.48
CA ALA A 30 14.18 12.67 21.65
C ALA A 30 13.42 13.11 22.90
N ALA A 31 12.33 13.87 22.74
CA ALA A 31 11.40 14.21 23.82
C ALA A 31 10.55 13.02 24.32
N ARG A 32 10.38 11.97 23.51
CA ARG A 32 9.56 10.79 23.86
C ARG A 32 10.38 9.61 24.40
N ALA A 33 11.61 9.47 23.94
CA ALA A 33 12.52 8.43 24.42
C ALA A 33 13.97 8.82 24.15
N LYS A 34 14.87 8.37 25.04
CA LYS A 34 16.31 8.41 24.76
C LYS A 34 16.59 7.57 23.50
N PRO A 35 17.41 8.04 22.55
CA PRO A 35 17.80 7.24 21.39
C PRO A 35 18.38 5.89 21.83
N LEU A 36 17.84 4.80 21.30
CA LEU A 36 18.33 3.43 21.55
C LEU A 36 19.75 3.23 20.98
N HIS A 37 20.11 4.00 19.95
CA HIS A 37 21.40 3.96 19.29
C HIS A 37 21.97 5.37 19.14
N ALA A 38 23.29 5.52 19.30
CA ALA A 38 23.99 6.81 19.18
C ALA A 38 24.12 7.31 17.73
N SER A 39 23.95 6.41 16.76
CA SER A 39 23.99 6.66 15.31
C SER A 39 22.95 5.78 14.60
N PRO A 40 22.57 6.09 13.35
CA PRO A 40 21.76 5.18 12.54
C PRO A 40 22.39 3.79 12.49
N VAL A 41 21.62 2.76 12.80
CA VAL A 41 22.08 1.35 12.80
C VAL A 41 22.01 0.69 11.43
N PHE A 42 21.25 1.28 10.52
CA PHE A 42 21.14 0.83 9.14
C PHE A 42 21.99 1.74 8.23
N PRO A 43 22.90 1.17 7.43
CA PRO A 43 23.67 1.94 6.47
C PRO A 43 22.77 2.47 5.36
N TYR A 44 23.21 3.57 4.74
CA TYR A 44 22.58 4.06 3.51
C TYR A 44 22.78 3.05 2.38
N ASP A 45 21.70 2.70 1.68
CA ASP A 45 21.74 1.84 0.49
C ASP A 45 20.83 2.43 -0.61
N GLU A 46 21.47 2.95 -1.66
CA GLU A 46 20.77 3.55 -2.82
C GLU A 46 19.86 2.54 -3.52
N HIS A 47 20.30 1.29 -3.64
CA HIS A 47 19.57 0.27 -4.38
C HIS A 47 18.30 -0.17 -3.63
N ILE A 48 18.33 -0.20 -2.29
CA ILE A 48 17.13 -0.36 -1.47
C ILE A 48 16.22 0.87 -1.62
N ASN A 49 16.79 2.08 -1.52
CA ASN A 49 16.02 3.33 -1.56
C ASN A 49 15.32 3.59 -2.91
N GLN A 50 15.81 3.03 -4.01
CA GLN A 50 15.15 3.07 -5.32
C GLN A 50 13.95 2.13 -5.45
N ARG A 51 13.78 1.18 -4.52
CA ARG A 51 12.72 0.16 -4.55
C ARG A 51 11.55 0.47 -3.63
N LEU A 52 11.75 1.36 -2.66
CA LEU A 52 10.73 1.79 -1.72
C LEU A 52 10.08 3.10 -2.18
N ALA A 53 8.78 3.25 -1.92
CA ALA A 53 8.08 4.52 -2.00
C ALA A 53 7.11 4.61 -0.82
N ILE A 54 6.95 5.81 -0.26
CA ILE A 54 5.87 6.10 0.69
C ILE A 54 4.84 6.90 -0.08
N TRP A 55 3.61 6.41 -0.09
CA TRP A 55 2.52 7.01 -0.85
C TRP A 55 1.26 7.13 -0.02
N GLN A 56 0.54 8.23 -0.23
CA GLN A 56 -0.76 8.47 0.38
C GLN A 56 -1.84 8.43 -0.69
N GLY A 57 -2.81 7.54 -0.51
CA GLY A 57 -3.99 7.42 -1.35
C GLY A 57 -4.71 6.11 -1.12
N ASP A 58 -5.52 5.73 -2.10
CA ASP A 58 -6.38 4.56 -2.07
C ASP A 58 -5.74 3.37 -2.79
N ILE A 59 -5.36 2.34 -2.04
CA ILE A 59 -4.61 1.19 -2.56
C ILE A 59 -5.36 0.41 -3.65
N SER A 60 -6.69 0.47 -3.68
CA SER A 60 -7.50 -0.20 -4.71
C SER A 60 -7.30 0.37 -6.12
N THR A 61 -6.69 1.55 -6.22
CA THR A 61 -6.43 2.26 -7.49
C THR A 61 -5.01 2.06 -8.02
N LEU A 62 -4.16 1.31 -7.30
CA LEU A 62 -2.78 1.06 -7.66
C LEU A 62 -2.69 0.07 -8.82
N GLU A 63 -2.00 0.46 -9.89
CA GLU A 63 -1.60 -0.44 -10.97
C GLU A 63 -0.25 -1.09 -10.62
N VAL A 64 -0.32 -2.21 -9.91
CA VAL A 64 0.84 -2.99 -9.44
C VAL A 64 0.52 -4.47 -9.55
N ASP A 65 1.55 -5.32 -9.49
CA ASP A 65 1.37 -6.78 -9.60
C ASP A 65 0.48 -7.36 -8.47
N ALA A 66 0.53 -6.76 -7.28
CA ALA A 66 -0.27 -7.15 -6.15
C ALA A 66 -0.49 -5.99 -5.17
N ILE A 67 -1.68 -5.97 -4.57
CA ILE A 67 -2.00 -5.18 -3.37
C ILE A 67 -2.36 -6.12 -2.23
N THR A 68 -2.16 -5.67 -0.99
CA THR A 68 -2.51 -6.46 0.20
C THR A 68 -3.83 -5.95 0.79
N ASN A 69 -4.78 -6.86 1.01
CA ASN A 69 -5.97 -6.60 1.82
C ASN A 69 -5.73 -7.07 3.25
N THR A 70 -6.00 -6.23 4.24
CA THR A 70 -6.03 -6.64 5.64
C THR A 70 -7.44 -7.12 5.96
N THR A 71 -7.55 -8.35 6.44
CA THR A 71 -8.82 -9.02 6.77
C THR A 71 -8.59 -10.01 7.92
N ASP A 72 -9.67 -10.54 8.46
CA ASP A 72 -9.68 -11.66 9.41
C ASP A 72 -9.35 -13.03 8.74
N GLU A 73 -9.31 -14.09 9.55
CA GLU A 73 -9.01 -15.45 9.11
C GLU A 73 -10.11 -16.05 8.21
N THR A 74 -11.29 -15.43 8.17
CA THR A 74 -12.40 -15.87 7.33
C THR A 74 -12.38 -15.22 5.94
N LEU A 75 -11.53 -14.21 5.73
CA LEU A 75 -11.48 -13.37 4.53
C LEU A 75 -12.83 -12.67 4.23
N THR A 76 -13.69 -12.52 5.25
CA THR A 76 -15.02 -11.88 5.11
C THR A 76 -15.16 -10.58 5.91
N GLU A 77 -14.07 -10.13 6.55
CA GLU A 77 -14.08 -8.87 7.27
C GLU A 77 -14.51 -7.70 6.37
N CYS A 78 -15.46 -6.91 6.87
CA CYS A 78 -15.93 -5.69 6.25
C CYS A 78 -15.27 -4.48 6.92
N ASN A 79 -14.21 -3.98 6.28
CA ASN A 79 -13.56 -2.71 6.63
C ASN A 79 -13.49 -1.80 5.39
N SER A 80 -13.22 -0.50 5.58
CA SER A 80 -13.31 0.49 4.50
C SER A 80 -12.36 0.23 3.32
N VAL A 81 -11.21 -0.39 3.57
CA VAL A 81 -10.24 -0.78 2.53
C VAL A 81 -10.73 -2.03 1.80
N SER A 82 -11.15 -3.05 2.54
CA SER A 82 -11.70 -4.31 2.02
C SER A 82 -12.92 -4.05 1.14
N GLU A 83 -13.89 -3.24 1.59
CA GLU A 83 -15.08 -2.86 0.82
C GLU A 83 -14.71 -2.25 -0.53
N ARG A 84 -13.71 -1.37 -0.55
CA ARG A 84 -13.29 -0.72 -1.78
C ARG A 84 -12.53 -1.67 -2.72
N ILE A 85 -11.66 -2.52 -2.20
CA ILE A 85 -10.99 -3.56 -2.99
C ILE A 85 -12.02 -4.48 -3.64
N MET A 86 -13.00 -4.97 -2.87
CA MET A 86 -14.08 -5.83 -3.39
C MET A 86 -14.91 -5.11 -4.45
N GLN A 87 -15.22 -3.82 -4.23
CA GLN A 87 -15.98 -3.02 -5.19
C GLN A 87 -15.24 -2.84 -6.52
N VAL A 88 -13.93 -2.59 -6.49
CA VAL A 88 -13.11 -2.37 -7.69
C VAL A 88 -12.79 -3.68 -8.41
N ALA A 89 -12.48 -4.75 -7.68
CA ALA A 89 -12.16 -6.06 -8.25
C ALA A 89 -13.38 -6.77 -8.85
N GLY A 90 -14.59 -6.49 -8.34
CA GLY A 90 -15.82 -7.09 -8.80
C GLY A 90 -16.16 -8.44 -8.13
N PRO A 91 -17.29 -9.06 -8.52
CA PRO A 91 -17.84 -10.23 -7.84
C PRO A 91 -16.95 -11.49 -7.94
N ASP A 92 -16.17 -11.64 -9.01
CA ASP A 92 -15.34 -12.82 -9.25
C ASP A 92 -14.29 -13.04 -8.14
N LEU A 93 -13.74 -11.95 -7.56
CA LEU A 93 -12.83 -12.04 -6.42
C LEU A 93 -13.51 -12.67 -5.21
N LYS A 94 -14.79 -12.32 -4.96
CA LYS A 94 -15.56 -12.87 -3.85
C LYS A 94 -15.84 -14.37 -4.05
N GLU A 95 -16.13 -14.78 -5.28
CA GLU A 95 -16.30 -16.21 -5.62
C GLU A 95 -15.01 -16.99 -5.39
N GLU A 96 -13.86 -16.43 -5.77
CA GLU A 96 -12.56 -17.07 -5.53
C GLU A 96 -12.25 -17.23 -4.04
N ILE A 97 -12.52 -16.21 -3.22
CA ILE A 97 -12.33 -16.28 -1.76
C ILE A 97 -13.18 -17.40 -1.16
N ILE A 98 -14.46 -17.49 -1.53
CA ILE A 98 -15.37 -18.54 -1.03
C ILE A 98 -14.88 -19.93 -1.46
N THR A 99 -14.37 -20.06 -2.69
CA THR A 99 -14.00 -21.36 -3.27
C THR A 99 -12.64 -21.86 -2.79
N ARG A 100 -11.69 -20.95 -2.51
CA ARG A 100 -10.28 -21.29 -2.28
C ARG A 100 -9.70 -20.78 -0.97
N GLY A 101 -10.32 -19.78 -0.34
CA GLY A 101 -9.78 -19.09 0.83
C GLY A 101 -10.10 -19.76 2.18
N LEU A 102 -11.04 -20.72 2.20
CA LEU A 102 -11.49 -21.42 3.42
C LEU A 102 -11.12 -22.91 3.45
N GLY A 103 -10.15 -23.32 2.61
CA GLY A 103 -9.67 -24.70 2.46
C GLY A 103 -8.50 -25.04 3.39
#